data_AF-A0A5K1GJX3-F1
#
_entry.id   AF-A0A5K1GJX3-F1
#
_cell.length_a   1.000
_cell.length_b   1.000
_cell.length_c   1.000
_cell.angle_alpha   90.00
_cell.angle_beta   90.00
_cell.angle_gamma   90.00
#
_symmetry.space_group_name_H-M   'P 1'
#
loop_
_entity.id
_entity.type
_entity.pdbx_description
1 polymer ?
#
loop_
_entity_poly.entity_id
_entity_poly.type
_entity_poly.pdbx_seq_one_letter_code
_entity_poly.pdbx_strand_id
1 'polypeptide(L)' 'ALADPYFRGLAKVEREPSAQPVTKLEFEFERRRITKEDVRELIYREILEYHPKMLREFLDGTESAGYMYP' A
#
# COMPACT_ATOMS: atom_id res chain seq x y z
N ALA A 1 25.16 11.28 -4.40
CA ALA A 1 24.78 11.44 -5.81
C ALA A 1 24.08 12.78 -6.06
N LEU A 2 22.97 13.10 -5.38
CA LEU A 2 22.24 14.37 -5.63
C LEU A 2 23.06 15.64 -5.31
N ALA A 3 24.00 15.57 -4.37
CA ALA A 3 24.94 16.67 -4.08
C ALA A 3 26.15 16.77 -5.06
N ASP A 4 26.20 15.93 -6.10
CA ASP A 4 27.30 15.93 -7.05
C ASP A 4 27.31 17.22 -7.90
N PRO A 5 28.49 17.78 -8.23
CA PRO A 5 28.60 18.97 -9.08
C PRO A 5 27.87 18.88 -10.42
N TYR A 6 27.70 17.67 -10.98
CA TYR A 6 26.93 17.44 -12.20
C TYR A 6 25.49 17.96 -12.12
N PHE A 7 24.88 17.93 -10.93
CA PHE A 7 23.50 18.37 -10.70
C PHE A 7 23.41 19.83 -10.22
N ARG A 8 24.49 20.62 -10.31
CA ARG A 8 24.50 22.02 -9.87
C ARG A 8 23.43 22.84 -10.63
N GLY A 9 22.52 23.46 -9.89
CA GLY A 9 21.38 24.20 -10.43
C GLY A 9 20.08 23.40 -10.57
N LEU A 10 20.14 22.07 -10.45
CA LEU A 10 18.99 21.17 -10.38
C LEU A 10 18.77 20.64 -8.95
N ALA A 11 19.84 20.31 -8.24
CA ALA A 11 19.80 19.80 -6.87
C ALA A 11 19.24 20.85 -5.90
N LYS A 12 18.24 20.46 -5.10
CA LYS A 12 17.59 21.35 -4.15
C LYS A 12 16.99 20.56 -2.99
N VAL A 13 17.69 20.55 -1.86
CA VAL A 13 17.34 19.76 -0.66
C VAL A 13 15.92 20.04 -0.18
N GLU A 14 15.43 21.28 -0.24
CA GLU A 14 14.06 21.60 0.20
C GLU A 14 12.98 21.01 -0.71
N ARG A 15 13.33 20.57 -1.92
CA ARG A 15 12.45 19.90 -2.88
C ARG A 15 12.75 18.41 -3.04
N GLU A 16 13.58 17.86 -2.16
CA GLU A 16 13.95 16.45 -2.11
C GLU A 16 13.43 15.82 -0.82
N PRO A 17 12.09 15.77 -0.61
CA PRO A 17 11.53 15.19 0.60
C PRO A 17 11.85 13.69 0.66
N SER A 18 12.26 13.23 1.83
CA SER A 18 12.37 11.80 2.11
C SER A 18 11.01 11.24 2.52
N ALA A 19 10.69 10.03 2.04
CA ALA A 19 9.54 9.29 2.56
C ALA A 19 9.71 9.02 4.05
N GLN A 20 8.61 8.99 4.79
CA GLN A 20 8.65 8.56 6.18
C GLN A 20 9.03 7.08 6.26
N PRO A 21 9.76 6.66 7.31
CA PRO A 21 10.06 5.25 7.51
C PRO A 21 8.77 4.43 7.59
N VAL A 22 8.70 3.38 6.79
CA VAL A 22 7.65 2.36 6.85
C VAL A 22 7.91 1.48 8.07
N THR A 23 6.86 1.11 8.79
CA THR A 23 6.95 0.32 10.02
C THR A 23 7.30 -1.14 9.72
N LYS A 24 7.88 -1.85 10.69
CA LYS A 24 8.15 -3.29 10.56
C LYS A 24 6.88 -4.13 10.35
N LEU A 25 5.74 -3.63 10.85
CA LEU A 25 4.44 -4.30 10.75
C LEU A 25 3.97 -4.36 9.29
N GLU A 26 4.19 -3.29 8.53
CA GLU A 26 3.83 -3.22 7.10
C GLU A 26 4.62 -4.20 6.23
N PHE A 27 5.80 -4.67 6.68
CA PHE A 27 6.58 -5.72 6.01
C PHE A 27 6.35 -7.13 6.58
N GLU A 28 5.42 -7.29 7.52
CA GLU A 28 5.26 -8.56 8.21
C GLU A 28 4.74 -9.67 7.27
N PHE A 29 3.97 -9.31 6.24
CA PHE A 29 3.47 -10.25 5.24
C PHE A 29 4.60 -10.98 4.50
N GLU A 30 5.74 -10.34 4.28
CA GLU A 30 6.90 -10.93 3.59
C GLU A 30 7.65 -11.95 4.47
N ARG A 31 7.53 -11.81 5.80
CA ARG A 31 8.20 -12.69 6.77
C ARG A 31 7.41 -13.95 7.10
N ARG A 32 6.16 -14.04 6.67
CA ARG A 32 5.26 -15.18 6.91
C ARG A 32 5.18 -16.04 5.65
N ARG A 33 4.97 -17.35 5.80
CA ARG A 33 4.57 -18.20 4.66
C ARG A 33 3.12 -17.86 4.35
N ILE A 34 2.92 -17.15 3.24
CA ILE A 34 1.60 -16.74 2.73
C ILE A 34 1.19 -17.64 1.57
N THR A 35 -0.08 -18.02 1.55
CA THR A 35 -0.73 -18.73 0.46
C THR A 35 -1.20 -17.76 -0.62
N LYS A 36 -1.67 -18.28 -1.75
CA LYS A 36 -2.25 -17.43 -2.82
C LYS A 36 -3.53 -16.74 -2.34
N GLU A 37 -4.27 -17.42 -1.48
CA GLU A 37 -5.50 -16.94 -0.86
C GLU A 37 -5.21 -15.79 0.11
N ASP A 38 -4.16 -15.91 0.93
CA ASP A 38 -3.73 -14.83 1.83
C ASP A 38 -3.32 -13.57 1.04
N VAL A 39 -2.56 -13.73 -0.05
CA VAL A 39 -2.18 -12.61 -0.92
C VAL A 39 -3.41 -11.97 -1.57
N ARG A 40 -4.37 -12.79 -2.03
CA ARG A 40 -5.63 -12.28 -2.59
C ARG A 40 -6.39 -11.46 -1.55
N GLU A 41 -6.46 -11.92 -0.31
CA GLU A 41 -7.11 -11.19 0.77
C GLU A 41 -6.40 -9.87 1.09
N LEU A 42 -5.07 -9.86 1.15
CA LEU A 42 -4.29 -8.64 1.36
C LEU A 42 -4.56 -7.59 0.27
N ILE A 43 -4.54 -8.01 -1.00
CA ILE A 43 -4.86 -7.12 -2.12
C ILE A 43 -6.30 -6.62 -2.02
N TYR A 44 -7.25 -7.49 -1.68
CA TYR A 44 -8.64 -7.11 -1.55
C TYR A 44 -8.86 -6.08 -0.43
N ARG A 45 -8.23 -6.27 0.73
CA ARG A 45 -8.27 -5.32 1.85
C ARG A 45 -7.68 -3.97 1.45
N GLU A 46 -6.54 -3.95 0.78
CA GLU A 46 -5.93 -2.71 0.27
C GLU A 46 -6.88 -1.96 -0.67
N ILE A 47 -7.53 -2.67 -1.62
CA ILE A 47 -8.52 -2.06 -2.52
C ILE A 47 -9.68 -1.45 -1.71
N LEU A 48 -10.17 -2.13 -0.68
CA LEU A 48 -11.27 -1.63 0.15
C LEU A 48 -10.93 -0.33 0.87
N GLU A 49 -9.67 -0.10 1.26
CA GLU A 49 -9.26 1.18 1.89
C GLU A 49 -9.56 2.40 1.00
N TYR A 50 -9.52 2.23 -0.33
CA TYR A 50 -9.87 3.27 -1.29
C TYR A 50 -11.38 3.38 -1.57
N HIS A 51 -12.21 2.48 -1.02
CA HIS A 51 -13.64 2.38 -1.28
C HIS A 51 -14.47 2.37 0.02
N PRO A 52 -14.70 3.53 0.67
CA PRO A 52 -15.27 3.61 2.01
C PRO A 52 -16.63 2.91 2.22
N LYS A 53 -17.49 2.87 1.18
CA LYS A 53 -18.79 2.18 1.24
C LYS A 53 -18.61 0.67 1.31
N MET A 54 -17.79 0.11 0.42
CA MET A 54 -17.51 -1.33 0.40
C MET A 54 -16.74 -1.75 1.65
N LEU A 55 -15.79 -0.93 2.12
CA LEU A 55 -15.06 -1.22 3.34
C LEU A 55 -16.02 -1.36 4.53
N ARG A 56 -17.02 -0.47 4.63
CA ARG A 56 -18.05 -0.56 5.66
C ARG A 56 -18.87 -1.84 5.55
N GLU A 57 -19.35 -2.18 4.35
CA GLU A 57 -20.10 -3.42 4.10
C GLU A 57 -19.28 -4.68 4.42
N PHE A 58 -17.99 -4.67 4.09
CA PHE A 58 -17.06 -5.76 4.41
C PHE A 58 -16.86 -5.92 5.92
N LEU A 59 -16.69 -4.81 6.66
CA LEU A 59 -16.55 -4.82 8.11
C LEU A 59 -17.85 -5.22 8.84
N ASP A 60 -19.00 -4.83 8.29
CA ASP A 60 -20.33 -5.16 8.83
C ASP A 60 -20.72 -6.64 8.59
N GLY A 61 -19.85 -7.43 7.93
CA GLY A 61 -20.03 -8.87 7.74
C GLY A 61 -21.13 -9.23 6.74
N THR A 62 -21.59 -8.27 5.93
CA THR A 62 -22.48 -8.56 4.81
C THR A 62 -21.70 -9.31 3.72
N GLU A 63 -21.89 -10.63 3.64
CA GLU A 63 -21.22 -11.57 2.71
C GLU A 63 -21.40 -11.30 1.19
N SER A 64 -21.91 -10.13 0.79
CA SER A 64 -22.16 -9.82 -0.61
C SER A 64 -21.65 -8.45 -1.03
N ALA A 65 -20.37 -8.18 -0.79
CA ALA A 65 -19.61 -7.38 -1.76
C ALA A 65 -19.10 -8.31 -2.87
N GLY A 66 -20.05 -9.03 -3.48
CA GLY A 66 -19.81 -9.86 -4.65
C GLY A 66 -19.43 -8.96 -5.82
N TYR A 67 -18.15 -8.70 -5.98
CA TYR A 67 -17.62 -8.30 -7.26
C TYR A 67 -17.42 -9.56 -8.09
N MET A 68 -18.50 -9.93 -8.79
CA MET A 68 -18.39 -10.53 -10.11
C MET A 68 -17.42 -9.66 -10.91
N TYR A 69 -16.22 -10.17 -11.13
CA TYR A 69 -15.42 -9.75 -12.27
C TYR A 69 -16.13 -10.26 -13.55
N PRO A 70 -16.02 -9.56 -14.70
CA PRO A 70 -16.22 -10.22 -15.98
C PRO A 70 -15.24 -11.40 -16.17
#